data_AF-A0A524NKY3-F1
#
_entry.id   AF-A0A524NKY3-F1
#
_cell.length_a   1.000
_cell.length_b   1.000
_cell.length_c   1.000
_cell.angle_alpha   90.00
_cell.angle_beta   90.00
_cell.angle_gamma   90.00
#
_symmetry.space_group_name_H-M   'P 1'
#
loop_
_entity.id
_entity.type
_entity.pdbx_description
1 polymer ?
#
loop_
_entity_poly.entity_id
_entity_poly.type
_entity_poly.pdbx_seq_one_letter_code
_entity_poly.pdbx_strand_id
1 'polypeptide(L)'
;MVRLDPGAEKNILGLQGELWSEPIKGPDMLEYFYLPKLLGLAERAWSSQPGWATIQDEARRRVMLSEDWNAFANAVGQRELPRLDHLSGGYHYRLPPPGMKVEEGTLYANTEFPGLTIRYTTDGSEPGMQSAEYTAPVQVGGMVRARTFSTRGRGSRTSVIPEE
;
A
#
# COMPACT_ATOMS: atom_id res chain seq x y z
N MET A 1 3.36 -26.05 10.49
CA MET A 1 4.56 -25.22 10.65
C MET A 1 5.32 -25.69 11.88
N VAL A 2 6.63 -25.90 11.78
CA VAL A 2 7.49 -26.19 12.93
C VAL A 2 7.85 -24.86 13.59
N ARG A 3 7.72 -24.77 14.91
CA ARG A 3 8.10 -23.56 15.67
C ARG A 3 9.58 -23.61 16.02
N LEU A 4 10.18 -22.43 16.16
CA LEU A 4 11.52 -22.28 16.72
C LEU A 4 11.52 -22.83 18.16
N ASP A 5 12.61 -23.49 18.55
CA ASP A 5 12.87 -23.82 19.95
C ASP A 5 13.00 -22.51 20.76
N PRO A 6 12.26 -22.33 21.88
CA PRO A 6 12.37 -21.15 22.72
C PRO A 6 13.82 -20.78 23.10
N GLY A 7 14.70 -21.77 23.28
CA GLY A 7 16.12 -21.52 23.62
C GLY A 7 16.96 -20.96 22.46
N ALA A 8 16.47 -21.05 21.22
CA ALA A 8 17.17 -20.62 20.02
C ALA A 8 16.85 -19.18 19.60
N GLU A 9 15.87 -18.51 20.22
CA GLU A 9 15.50 -17.11 19.91
C GLU A 9 16.69 -16.14 20.05
N LYS A 10 17.55 -16.37 21.04
CA LYS A 10 18.78 -15.59 21.28
C LYS A 10 19.78 -15.62 20.12
N ASN A 11 19.65 -16.57 19.20
CA ASN A 11 20.52 -16.68 18.03
C ASN A 11 20.07 -15.75 16.89
N ILE A 12 18.87 -15.16 16.98
CA ILE A 12 18.37 -14.18 16.01
C ILE A 12 18.93 -12.81 16.40
N LEU A 13 19.97 -12.37 15.69
CA LEU A 13 20.66 -11.11 15.98
C LEU A 13 19.91 -9.87 15.47
N GLY A 14 19.07 -10.02 14.44
CA GLY A 14 18.33 -8.92 13.86
C GLY A 14 17.67 -9.24 12.54
N LEU A 15 17.15 -8.19 11.91
CA LEU A 15 16.47 -8.23 10.61
C LEU A 15 17.18 -7.30 9.62
N GLN A 16 17.31 -7.74 8.38
CA GLN A 16 17.86 -6.95 7.28
C GLN A 16 16.93 -7.08 6.06
N GLY A 17 16.83 -6.00 5.28
CA GLY A 17 16.12 -6.01 4.00
C GLY A 17 17.08 -5.63 2.89
N GLU A 18 17.20 -6.52 1.90
CA GLU A 18 18.10 -6.31 0.77
C GLU A 18 17.39 -5.64 -0.40
N LEU A 19 18.12 -4.79 -1.11
CA LEU A 19 17.73 -4.29 -2.42
C LEU A 19 18.87 -4.54 -3.40
N TRP A 20 18.70 -5.55 -4.25
CA TRP A 20 19.61 -5.83 -5.35
C TRP A 20 19.30 -4.91 -6.53
N SER A 21 20.36 -4.34 -7.12
CA SER A 21 20.24 -3.19 -8.03
C SER A 21 20.40 -3.54 -9.51
N GLU A 22 20.36 -4.81 -9.91
CA GLU A 22 20.56 -5.21 -11.31
C GLU A 22 19.60 -4.49 -12.29
N PRO A 23 18.30 -4.33 -12.00
CA PRO A 23 17.40 -3.60 -12.89
C PRO A 23 17.30 -2.09 -12.60
N ILE A 24 17.98 -1.59 -11.56
CA ILE A 24 17.81 -0.22 -11.05
C ILE A 24 18.72 0.74 -11.80
N LYS A 25 18.13 1.63 -12.58
CA LYS A 25 18.87 2.52 -13.50
C LYS A 25 19.12 3.93 -12.95
N GLY A 26 18.58 4.25 -11.78
CA GLY A 26 18.68 5.59 -11.20
C GLY A 26 17.97 5.74 -9.85
N PRO A 27 18.11 6.93 -9.22
CA PRO A 27 17.60 7.19 -7.88
C PRO A 27 16.08 7.02 -7.77
N ASP A 28 15.30 7.49 -8.74
CA ASP A 28 13.83 7.37 -8.71
C ASP A 28 13.37 5.90 -8.68
N MET A 29 14.05 5.03 -9.43
CA MET A 29 13.76 3.60 -9.40
C MET A 29 14.14 2.99 -8.06
N LEU A 30 15.30 3.38 -7.51
CA LEU A 30 15.75 2.94 -6.21
C LEU A 30 14.67 3.24 -5.15
N GLU A 31 14.24 4.51 -5.07
CA GLU A 31 13.19 4.98 -4.16
C GLU A 31 11.87 4.25 -4.36
N TYR A 32 11.47 4.02 -5.61
CA TYR A 32 10.26 3.26 -5.94
C TYR A 32 10.31 1.81 -5.44
N PHE A 33 11.48 1.17 -5.47
CA PHE A 33 11.62 -0.24 -5.09
C PHE A 33 11.67 -0.47 -3.58
N TYR A 34 12.25 0.45 -2.79
CA TYR A 34 12.29 0.32 -1.33
C TYR A 34 11.16 1.05 -0.60
N LEU A 35 10.64 2.19 -1.10
CA LEU A 35 9.51 2.88 -0.46
C LEU A 35 8.16 2.50 -1.09
N PRO A 36 7.11 2.31 -0.27
CA PRO A 36 7.07 2.50 1.20
C PRO A 36 7.40 1.25 2.02
N LYS A 37 7.74 0.11 1.38
CA LYS A 37 7.95 -1.18 2.06
C LYS A 37 9.02 -1.14 3.17
N LEU A 38 10.02 -0.28 3.03
CA LEU A 38 11.05 -0.04 4.05
C LEU A 38 10.45 0.37 5.41
N LEU A 39 9.30 1.05 5.41
CA LEU A 39 8.59 1.40 6.65
C LEU A 39 8.09 0.15 7.38
N GLY A 40 7.65 -0.87 6.65
CA GLY A 40 7.23 -2.15 7.24
C GLY A 40 8.41 -2.93 7.81
N LEU A 41 9.58 -2.87 7.16
CA LEU A 41 10.82 -3.43 7.70
C LEU A 41 11.23 -2.70 8.99
N ALA A 42 11.25 -1.37 8.97
CA ALA A 42 11.60 -0.55 10.13
C ALA A 42 10.67 -0.84 11.33
N GLU A 43 9.37 -0.91 11.09
CA GLU A 43 8.37 -1.27 12.09
C GLU A 43 8.62 -2.66 12.68
N ARG A 44 8.93 -3.67 11.86
CA ARG A 44 9.21 -5.02 12.36
C ARG A 44 10.57 -5.20 13.03
N ALA A 45 11.57 -4.44 12.60
CA ALA A 45 12.92 -4.49 13.15
C ALA A 45 13.05 -3.74 14.48
N TRP A 46 12.20 -2.73 14.72
CA TRP A 46 12.32 -1.86 15.88
C TRP A 46 11.25 -2.09 16.95
N SER A 47 10.00 -2.30 16.55
CA SER A 47 8.90 -2.45 17.51
C SER A 47 9.01 -3.76 18.28
N SER A 48 8.56 -3.73 19.54
CA SER A 48 8.43 -4.92 20.37
C SER A 48 7.65 -6.02 19.66
N GLN A 49 7.97 -7.28 19.99
CA GLN A 49 7.29 -8.43 19.40
C GLN A 49 5.78 -8.30 19.56
N PRO A 50 5.01 -8.32 18.45
CA PRO A 50 3.58 -8.11 18.53
C PRO A 50 2.91 -9.34 19.15
N GLY A 51 1.85 -9.10 19.94
CA GLY A 51 1.16 -10.16 20.69
C GLY A 51 0.58 -11.27 19.80
N TRP A 52 0.31 -10.99 18.52
CA TRP A 52 -0.15 -12.00 17.57
C TRP A 52 0.94 -13.00 17.15
N ALA A 53 2.23 -12.66 17.24
CA ALA A 53 3.33 -13.50 16.74
C ALA A 53 3.43 -14.86 17.46
N THR A 54 3.01 -14.93 18.71
CA THR A 54 3.11 -16.15 19.53
C THR A 54 1.84 -16.98 19.58
N ILE A 55 0.69 -16.44 19.16
CA ILE A 55 -0.62 -17.12 19.19
C ILE A 55 -0.56 -18.41 18.38
N GLN A 56 -1.02 -19.54 18.93
CA GLN A 56 -1.06 -20.84 18.23
C GLN A 56 -2.25 -20.96 17.29
N ASP A 57 -3.42 -20.53 17.76
CA ASP A 57 -4.65 -20.51 16.97
C ASP A 57 -4.50 -19.60 15.75
N GLU A 58 -4.64 -20.19 14.56
CA GLU A 58 -4.42 -19.47 13.31
C GLU A 58 -5.50 -18.42 13.04
N ALA A 59 -6.77 -18.75 13.34
CA ALA A 59 -7.89 -17.85 13.10
C ALA A 59 -7.76 -16.59 13.97
N ARG A 60 -7.48 -16.77 15.25
CA ARG A 60 -7.24 -15.67 16.20
C ARG A 60 -6.00 -14.86 15.82
N ARG A 61 -4.91 -15.52 15.42
CA ARG A 61 -3.69 -14.84 14.94
C ARG A 61 -4.00 -13.94 13.76
N ARG A 62 -4.78 -14.43 12.79
CA ARG A 62 -5.13 -13.70 11.57
C ARG A 62 -5.96 -12.46 11.85
N VAL A 63 -6.92 -12.54 12.79
CA VAL A 63 -7.74 -11.38 13.21
C VAL A 63 -6.84 -10.29 13.78
N MET A 64 -6.00 -10.62 14.77
CA MET A 64 -5.13 -9.63 15.42
C MET A 64 -4.06 -9.07 14.48
N LEU A 65 -3.52 -9.89 13.58
CA LEU A 65 -2.62 -9.41 12.52
C LEU A 65 -3.33 -8.43 11.59
N SER A 66 -4.60 -8.68 11.24
CA SER A 66 -5.36 -7.77 10.37
C SER A 66 -5.65 -6.42 11.03
N GLU A 67 -5.91 -6.41 12.34
CA GLU A 67 -6.13 -5.18 13.12
C GLU A 67 -4.87 -4.33 13.17
N ASP A 68 -3.73 -4.95 13.50
CA ASP A 68 -2.43 -4.30 13.57
C ASP A 68 -1.97 -3.81 12.18
N TRP A 69 -2.15 -4.62 11.15
CA TRP A 69 -1.89 -4.23 9.76
C TRP A 69 -2.77 -3.06 9.33
N ASN A 70 -4.07 -3.06 9.67
CA ASN A 70 -4.97 -1.96 9.34
C ASN A 70 -4.50 -0.65 9.99
N ALA A 71 -4.10 -0.68 11.27
CA ALA A 71 -3.54 0.48 11.95
C ALA A 71 -2.26 0.98 11.26
N PHE A 72 -1.33 0.07 10.94
CA PHE A 72 -0.10 0.40 10.23
C PHE A 72 -0.34 1.00 8.83
N ALA A 73 -1.21 0.38 8.03
CA ALA A 73 -1.52 0.83 6.67
C ALA A 73 -2.16 2.23 6.67
N ASN A 74 -3.03 2.51 7.64
CA ASN A 74 -3.60 3.85 7.83
C ASN A 74 -2.52 4.87 8.25
N ALA A 75 -1.61 4.51 9.15
CA ALA A 75 -0.50 5.39 9.52
C ALA A 75 0.41 5.71 8.32
N VAL A 76 0.69 4.70 7.47
CA VAL A 76 1.47 4.90 6.24
C VAL A 76 0.72 5.83 5.29
N GLY A 77 -0.53 5.54 4.95
CA GLY A 77 -1.30 6.29 3.94
C GLY A 77 -1.67 7.70 4.37
N GLN A 78 -2.06 7.91 5.62
CA GLN A 78 -2.55 9.20 6.11
C GLN A 78 -1.43 10.10 6.65
N ARG A 79 -0.29 9.55 7.05
CA ARG A 79 0.79 10.32 7.70
C ARG A 79 2.15 10.18 7.01
N GLU A 80 2.66 8.97 6.80
CA GLU A 80 4.03 8.82 6.33
C GLU A 80 4.20 9.11 4.83
N LEU A 81 3.26 8.70 3.97
CA LEU A 81 3.32 9.04 2.55
C LEU A 81 3.25 10.56 2.30
N PRO A 82 2.29 11.31 2.90
CA PRO A 82 2.31 12.77 2.84
C PRO A 82 3.62 13.40 3.35
N ARG A 83 4.26 12.83 4.38
CA ARG A 83 5.57 13.32 4.84
C ARG A 83 6.65 13.06 3.81
N LEU A 84 6.68 11.87 3.19
CA LEU A 84 7.64 11.52 2.13
C LEU A 84 7.48 12.37 0.87
N ASP A 85 6.30 12.92 0.61
CA ASP A 85 6.08 13.87 -0.48
C ASP A 85 6.88 15.18 -0.30
N HIS A 86 7.15 15.58 0.96
CA HIS A 86 7.79 16.87 1.28
C HIS A 86 9.20 16.74 1.86
N LEU A 87 9.51 15.62 2.52
CA LEU A 87 10.81 15.40 3.15
C LEU A 87 11.92 15.37 2.10
N SER A 88 13.03 16.06 2.35
CA SER A 88 14.22 16.08 1.49
C SER A 88 13.95 16.48 0.02
N GLY A 89 12.89 17.25 -0.25
CA GLY A 89 12.49 17.62 -1.61
C GLY A 89 11.48 16.67 -2.27
N GLY A 90 11.12 15.58 -1.59
CA GLY A 90 10.12 14.60 -1.99
C GLY A 90 10.73 13.31 -2.56
N TYR A 91 10.18 12.17 -2.14
CA TYR A 91 10.64 10.85 -2.56
C TYR A 91 9.75 10.24 -3.66
N HIS A 92 10.35 9.49 -4.58
CA HIS A 92 9.76 8.70 -5.66
C HIS A 92 9.24 7.32 -5.19
N TYR A 93 8.60 7.28 -4.02
CA TYR A 93 7.98 6.07 -3.50
C TYR A 93 6.88 5.49 -4.41
N ARG A 94 6.70 4.17 -4.38
CA ARG A 94 5.65 3.50 -5.15
C ARG A 94 4.26 3.87 -4.63
N LEU A 95 3.40 4.31 -5.54
CA LEU A 95 1.96 4.43 -5.32
C LEU A 95 1.26 3.14 -5.80
N PRO A 96 0.50 2.45 -4.93
CA PRO A 96 -0.24 1.26 -5.33
C PRO A 96 -1.43 1.65 -6.23
N PRO A 97 -1.63 0.98 -7.37
CA PRO A 97 -2.88 1.12 -8.13
C PRO A 97 -4.09 0.78 -7.26
N PRO A 98 -5.24 1.45 -7.45
CA PRO A 98 -6.43 1.14 -6.68
C PRO A 98 -6.96 -0.25 -7.05
N GLY A 99 -7.47 -0.98 -6.06
CA GLY A 99 -8.29 -2.16 -6.29
C GLY A 99 -9.69 -1.70 -6.70
N MET A 100 -10.28 -2.33 -7.72
CA MET A 100 -11.61 -1.98 -8.22
C MET A 100 -12.44 -3.23 -8.49
N LYS A 101 -13.74 -3.13 -8.27
CA LYS A 101 -14.75 -4.12 -8.64
C LYS A 101 -16.02 -3.36 -9.07
N VAL A 102 -16.67 -3.79 -10.15
CA VAL A 102 -18.04 -3.37 -10.47
C VAL A 102 -18.98 -4.50 -10.12
N GLU A 103 -20.04 -4.21 -9.38
CA GLU A 103 -21.08 -5.15 -8.99
C GLU A 103 -22.44 -4.45 -9.13
N GLU A 104 -23.33 -5.02 -9.94
CA GLU A 104 -24.64 -4.44 -10.25
C GLU A 104 -24.55 -2.97 -10.73
N GLY A 105 -23.61 -2.67 -11.62
CA GLY A 105 -23.35 -1.32 -12.13
C GLY A 105 -22.71 -0.36 -11.12
N THR A 106 -22.41 -0.81 -9.91
CA THR A 106 -21.79 0.00 -8.86
C THR A 106 -20.29 -0.26 -8.78
N LEU A 107 -19.49 0.79 -8.93
CA LEU A 107 -18.04 0.77 -8.72
C LEU A 107 -17.70 0.79 -7.22
N TYR A 108 -17.00 -0.24 -6.78
CA TYR A 108 -16.31 -0.33 -5.50
C TYR A 108 -14.82 -0.18 -5.72
N ALA A 109 -14.17 0.70 -4.98
CA ALA A 109 -12.73 0.89 -5.05
C ALA A 109 -12.10 1.02 -3.66
N ASN A 110 -10.87 0.54 -3.54
CA ASN A 110 -10.04 0.66 -2.34
C ASN A 110 -8.56 0.82 -2.69
N THR A 111 -7.72 0.98 -1.67
CA THR A 111 -6.27 1.11 -1.83
C THR A 111 -5.55 0.39 -0.70
N GLU A 112 -4.31 -0.05 -0.97
CA GLU A 112 -3.45 -0.72 0.03
C GLU A 112 -3.13 0.19 1.23
N PHE A 113 -3.09 1.51 1.02
CA PHE A 113 -2.81 2.50 2.06
C PHE A 113 -3.97 3.51 2.15
N PRO A 114 -4.94 3.30 3.06
CA PRO A 114 -6.03 4.25 3.29
C PRO A 114 -5.48 5.65 3.60
N GLY A 115 -6.05 6.67 2.94
CA GLY A 115 -5.54 8.04 2.95
C GLY A 115 -5.03 8.52 1.59
N LEU A 116 -4.67 7.61 0.68
CA LEU A 116 -4.40 7.96 -0.71
C LEU A 116 -5.70 8.31 -1.45
N THR A 117 -5.69 9.42 -2.18
CA THR A 117 -6.82 9.84 -3.02
C THR A 117 -6.94 8.93 -4.23
N ILE A 118 -8.12 8.39 -4.48
CA ILE A 118 -8.44 7.65 -5.71
C ILE A 118 -9.18 8.61 -6.65
N ARG A 119 -8.71 8.75 -7.89
CA ARG A 119 -9.48 9.45 -8.94
C ARG A 119 -9.75 8.52 -10.11
N TYR A 120 -10.90 8.70 -10.74
CA TYR A 120 -11.38 7.83 -11.79
C TYR A 120 -12.02 8.60 -12.95
N THR A 121 -12.14 7.93 -14.08
CA THR A 121 -12.79 8.39 -15.30
C THR A 121 -13.66 7.27 -15.87
N THR A 122 -14.75 7.64 -16.53
CA THR A 122 -15.72 6.72 -17.15
C THR A 122 -15.85 6.94 -18.66
N ASP A 123 -15.09 7.88 -19.22
CA ASP A 123 -15.08 8.26 -20.63
C ASP A 123 -13.87 7.67 -21.39
N GLY A 124 -13.11 6.80 -20.74
CA GLY A 124 -11.88 6.20 -21.28
C GLY A 124 -10.64 7.10 -21.20
N SER A 125 -10.76 8.36 -20.76
CA SER A 125 -9.61 9.27 -20.60
C SER A 125 -8.72 8.86 -19.43
N GLU A 126 -7.46 9.30 -19.42
CA GLU A 126 -6.53 8.98 -18.33
C GLU A 126 -6.86 9.79 -17.05
N PRO A 127 -7.03 9.15 -15.89
CA PRO A 127 -7.30 9.89 -14.65
C PRO A 127 -6.14 10.83 -14.31
N GLY A 128 -6.50 12.09 -14.01
CA GLY A 128 -5.59 13.15 -13.57
C GLY A 128 -6.11 13.85 -12.32
N MET A 129 -5.43 14.91 -11.88
CA MET A 129 -5.76 15.65 -10.65
C MET A 129 -7.14 16.33 -10.67
N GLN A 130 -7.70 16.57 -11.86
CA GLN A 130 -9.02 17.17 -12.04
C GLN A 130 -10.12 16.13 -12.28
N SER A 131 -9.79 14.84 -12.39
CA SER A 131 -10.76 13.76 -12.54
C SER A 131 -11.58 13.58 -11.27
N ALA A 132 -12.76 12.97 -11.40
CA ALA A 132 -13.66 12.73 -10.26
C ALA A 132 -12.95 11.95 -9.15
N GLU A 133 -13.11 12.41 -7.91
CA GLU A 133 -12.58 11.74 -6.73
C GLU A 133 -13.54 10.65 -6.27
N TYR A 134 -13.01 9.47 -6.01
CA TYR A 134 -13.78 8.36 -5.46
C TYR A 134 -13.85 8.50 -3.94
N THR A 135 -15.03 8.86 -3.42
CA THR A 135 -15.28 8.99 -1.97
C THR A 135 -16.28 7.95 -1.45
N ALA A 136 -17.07 7.34 -2.32
CA ALA A 136 -18.09 6.35 -2.01
C ALA A 136 -18.42 5.51 -3.26
N PRO A 137 -19.07 4.35 -3.11
CA PRO A 137 -19.55 3.56 -4.24
C PRO A 137 -20.40 4.41 -5.20
N VAL A 138 -20.13 4.27 -6.51
CA VAL A 138 -20.71 5.14 -7.55
C VAL A 138 -21.22 4.31 -8.72
N GLN A 139 -22.36 4.70 -9.27
CA GLN A 139 -22.92 4.07 -10.47
C GLN A 139 -22.06 4.38 -11.69
N VAL A 140 -21.72 3.34 -12.46
CA VAL A 140 -20.92 3.40 -13.67
C VAL A 140 -21.58 2.58 -14.77
N GLY A 141 -21.57 3.09 -15.99
CA GLY A 141 -22.25 2.48 -17.13
C GLY A 141 -21.32 2.00 -18.25
N GLY A 142 -20.01 1.89 -17.99
CA GLY A 142 -19.03 1.56 -19.02
C GLY A 142 -17.63 1.38 -18.46
N MET A 143 -16.62 1.50 -19.32
CA MET A 143 -15.20 1.38 -18.94
C MET A 143 -14.84 2.33 -17.79
N VAL A 144 -14.19 1.80 -16.76
CA VAL A 144 -13.66 2.59 -15.63
C VAL A 144 -12.15 2.54 -15.63
N ARG A 145 -11.50 3.70 -15.53
CA ARG A 145 -10.06 3.82 -15.27
C ARG A 145 -9.86 4.54 -13.95
N ALA A 146 -8.95 4.08 -13.10
CA ALA A 146 -8.62 4.77 -11.86
C ALA A 146 -7.15 4.69 -11.48
N ARG A 147 -6.71 5.67 -10.70
CA ARG A 147 -5.35 5.81 -10.17
C ARG A 147 -5.40 6.34 -8.74
N THR A 148 -4.43 5.96 -7.93
CA THR A 148 -4.18 6.65 -6.65
C THR A 148 -3.27 7.84 -6.87
N PHE A 149 -3.41 8.87 -6.04
CA PHE A 149 -2.62 10.10 -6.11
C PHE A 149 -1.98 10.42 -4.76
N SER A 150 -0.73 10.86 -4.83
CA SER A 150 0.01 11.51 -3.73
C SER A 150 -0.49 12.93 -3.48
N THR A 151 -0.05 13.57 -2.39
CA THR A 151 -0.46 14.97 -2.10
C THR A 151 0.15 15.96 -3.09
N ARG A 152 1.20 15.56 -3.80
CA ARG A 152 1.85 16.33 -4.89
C ARG A 152 1.32 16.02 -6.28
N GLY A 153 0.32 15.14 -6.39
CA GLY A 153 -0.33 14.81 -7.64
C GLY A 153 0.42 13.83 -8.54
N ARG A 154 1.49 13.17 -8.05
CA ARG A 154 2.01 11.96 -8.69
C ARG A 154 0.93 10.89 -8.61
N GLY A 155 0.63 10.26 -9.75
CA GLY A 155 -0.35 9.17 -9.85
C GLY A 155 0.29 7.79 -9.96
N SER A 156 -0.38 6.76 -9.47
CA SER A 156 0.00 5.36 -9.68
C SER A 156 -0.07 4.94 -11.15
N ARG A 157 0.24 3.67 -11.44
CA ARG A 157 -0.22 3.02 -12.66
C ARG A 157 -1.75 2.93 -12.66
N THR A 158 -2.32 2.78 -13.84
CA THR A 158 -3.77 2.82 -14.07
C THR A 158 -4.37 1.43 -13.96
N SER A 159 -5.37 1.32 -13.10
CA SER A 159 -6.26 0.17 -13.03
C SER A 159 -7.41 0.39 -14.01
N VAL A 160 -7.80 -0.65 -14.76
CA VAL A 160 -8.85 -0.57 -15.77
C VAL A 160 -9.85 -1.71 -15.53
N ILE A 161 -11.13 -1.37 -15.50
CA ILE A 161 -12.23 -2.32 -15.68
C ILE A 161 -12.80 -2.05 -17.07
N PRO A 162 -12.72 -3.01 -18.01
CA PRO A 162 -13.30 -2.86 -19.34
C PRO A 162 -14.83 -2.81 -19.25
N GLU A 163 -15.45 -2.29 -20.29
CA GLU A 163 -16.90 -2.44 -20.51
C GLU A 163 -17.20 -3.92 -20.81
N GLU A 164 -18.25 -4.47 -20.21
CA GLU A 164 -18.75 -5.83 -20.49
C GLU A 164 -19.54 -5.88 -21.79
#